data_AF-A0A8B8UKG7-F1
#
_entry.id   AF-A0A8B8UKG7-F1
#
_cell.length_a   1.000
_cell.length_b   1.000
_cell.length_c   1.000
_cell.angle_alpha   90.00
_cell.angle_beta   90.00
_cell.angle_gamma   90.00
#
_symmetry.space_group_name_H-M   'P 1'
#
loop_
_entity.id
_entity.type
_entity.pdbx_description
1 polymer ?
#
loop_
_entity_poly.entity_id
_entity_poly.type
_entity_poly.pdbx_seq_one_letter_code
_entity_poly.pdbx_strand_id
1 'polypeptide(L)'
;MGGLIPPDATLCFDVVLLDVWDKADTVQVSTMLHPPHCPHMVQDSDFVRYHYNGMLLDGAAFDNSYNRGGTYDTYVGSGCLIKGMDQGLLGMRPGERRASSLHSWPMARKAMGL
;
A
#
# COMPACT_ATOMS: atom_id res chain seq x y z
N MET A 1 10.07 0.04 22.15
CA MET A 1 10.24 1.46 21.81
C MET A 1 10.23 1.57 20.30
N GLY A 2 9.04 1.53 19.69
CA GLY A 2 8.84 1.68 18.25
C GLY A 2 8.94 3.16 17.91
N GLY A 3 9.90 3.51 17.05
CA GLY A 3 10.10 4.89 16.62
C GLY A 3 8.98 5.29 15.69
N LEU A 4 8.00 6.02 16.24
CA LEU A 4 6.91 6.68 15.52
C LEU A 4 7.43 7.29 14.22
N ILE A 5 6.86 6.86 13.10
CA ILE A 5 7.03 7.55 11.82
C ILE A 5 6.61 9.01 12.02
N PRO A 6 7.44 9.98 11.60
CA PRO A 6 7.10 11.39 11.73
C PRO A 6 5.72 11.67 11.10
N PRO A 7 4.84 12.44 11.75
CA PRO A 7 3.50 12.72 11.24
C PRO A 7 3.51 13.40 9.85
N ASP A 8 4.61 14.00 9.44
CA ASP A 8 4.82 14.63 8.13
C ASP A 8 5.40 13.70 7.06
N ALA A 9 5.58 12.41 7.35
CA ALA A 9 6.05 11.44 6.37
C ALA A 9 4.94 11.10 5.36
N THR A 10 5.15 11.49 4.10
CA THR A 10 4.32 11.04 2.98
C THR A 10 4.93 9.78 2.36
N LEU A 11 4.17 8.69 2.36
CA LEU A 11 4.50 7.48 1.58
C LEU A 11 3.79 7.56 0.23
N CYS A 12 4.44 7.15 -0.85
CA CYS A 12 3.82 7.04 -2.17
C CYS A 12 3.87 5.58 -2.58
N PHE A 13 2.78 4.95 -3.00
CA PHE A 13 2.84 3.57 -3.48
C PHE A 13 1.81 3.36 -4.58
N ASP A 14 2.24 2.64 -5.62
CA ASP A 14 1.39 2.28 -6.73
C ASP A 14 0.78 0.90 -6.40
N VAL A 15 -0.52 0.70 -6.57
CA VAL A 15 -1.18 -0.58 -6.34
C VAL A 15 -1.61 -1.10 -7.70
N VAL A 16 -1.03 -2.23 -8.11
CA VAL A 16 -1.29 -2.83 -9.42
C VAL A 16 -1.95 -4.17 -9.19
N LEU A 17 -3.26 -4.27 -9.42
CA LEU A 17 -3.97 -5.54 -9.33
C LEU A 17 -3.44 -6.49 -10.41
N LEU A 18 -2.78 -7.59 -10.03
CA LEU A 18 -2.33 -8.61 -10.98
C LEU A 18 -3.17 -9.88 -10.75
N ASP A 19 -3.99 -10.19 -11.74
CA ASP A 19 -4.63 -11.47 -12.04
C ASP A 19 -5.57 -12.12 -11.00
N VAL A 20 -6.74 -12.48 -11.50
CA VAL A 20 -7.92 -13.01 -10.81
C VAL A 20 -7.93 -14.54 -10.84
N TRP A 21 -6.90 -15.19 -11.41
CA TRP A 21 -6.92 -16.62 -11.72
C TRP A 21 -5.81 -17.50 -11.12
N ASP A 22 -4.97 -16.99 -10.23
CA ASP A 22 -4.04 -17.86 -9.48
C ASP A 22 -4.63 -18.21 -8.11
N LYS A 23 -4.70 -19.51 -7.78
CA LYS A 23 -5.27 -20.01 -6.51
C LYS A 23 -4.34 -19.79 -5.32
N ALA A 24 -3.16 -19.22 -5.53
CA ALA A 24 -2.29 -18.78 -4.47
C ALA A 24 -2.62 -17.31 -4.09
N ASP A 25 -3.27 -17.11 -2.95
CA ASP A 25 -3.52 -15.80 -2.33
C ASP A 25 -2.22 -15.12 -1.88
N THR A 26 -1.33 -14.76 -2.82
CA THR A 26 -0.03 -14.17 -2.51
C THR A 26 -0.02 -12.71 -2.89
N VAL A 27 0.42 -11.86 -1.96
CA VAL A 27 0.69 -10.45 -2.23
C VAL A 27 2.13 -10.35 -2.72
N GLN A 28 2.33 -9.80 -3.92
CA GLN A 28 3.66 -9.47 -4.40
C GLN A 28 3.93 -8.00 -4.13
N VAL A 29 5.01 -7.71 -3.40
CA VAL A 29 5.45 -6.35 -3.07
C VAL A 29 6.80 -6.11 -3.72
N SER A 30 6.87 -5.16 -4.64
CA SER A 30 8.11 -4.74 -5.31
C SER A 30 8.46 -3.30 -4.94
N THR A 31 9.65 -3.09 -4.39
CA THR A 31 10.17 -1.73 -4.15
C THR A 31 10.69 -1.12 -5.44
N MET A 32 10.10 -0.01 -5.86
CA MET A 32 10.46 0.73 -7.07
C MET A 32 11.51 1.81 -6.81
N LEU A 33 11.46 2.44 -5.64
CA LEU A 33 12.39 3.50 -5.27
C LEU A 33 12.88 3.26 -3.84
N HIS A 34 14.16 2.94 -3.67
CA HIS A 34 14.79 2.75 -2.37
C HIS A 34 15.59 4.01 -2.00
N PRO A 35 15.16 4.82 -1.03
CA PRO A 35 15.94 5.98 -0.59
C PRO A 35 17.18 5.54 0.21
N PRO A 36 18.39 6.07 -0.10
CA PRO A 36 19.59 5.73 0.65
C PRO A 36 19.49 6.29 2.08
N HIS A 37 19.64 5.40 3.06
CA HIS A 37 19.64 5.68 4.50
C HIS A 37 18.33 6.26 5.08
N CYS A 38 17.44 5.37 5.53
CA CYS A 38 16.35 5.71 6.46
C CYS A 38 16.39 4.74 7.67
N PRO A 39 16.58 5.23 8.90
CA PRO A 39 16.63 4.34 10.08
C PRO A 39 15.25 3.86 10.53
N HIS A 40 14.17 4.50 10.07
CA HIS A 40 12.81 4.19 10.47
C HIS A 40 12.02 3.56 9.31
N MET A 41 11.55 2.34 9.58
CA MET A 41 10.68 1.57 8.71
C MET A 41 9.33 1.44 9.41
N VAL A 42 8.24 1.43 8.63
CA VAL A 42 6.88 1.19 9.12
C VAL A 42 6.83 -0.12 9.89
N GLN A 43 6.36 -0.04 11.14
CA GLN A 43 6.11 -1.18 12.00
C GLN A 43 4.61 -1.44 12.16
N ASP A 44 4.28 -2.59 12.72
CA ASP A 44 2.93 -2.89 13.15
C ASP A 44 2.42 -1.82 14.12
N SER A 45 1.15 -1.43 13.96
CA SER A 45 0.48 -0.38 14.72
C SER A 45 1.00 1.05 14.51
N ASP A 46 1.91 1.28 13.56
CA ASP A 46 2.30 2.64 13.17
C ASP A 46 1.16 3.36 12.44
N PHE A 47 1.00 4.64 12.77
CA PHE A 47 0.14 5.53 12.01
C PHE A 47 0.88 6.08 10.80
N VAL A 48 0.30 5.92 9.62
CA VAL A 48 0.89 6.33 8.35
C VAL A 48 -0.08 7.19 7.55
N ARG A 49 0.49 8.10 6.75
CA ARG A 49 -0.22 8.85 5.73
C ARG A 49 0.41 8.57 4.39
N TYR A 50 -0.42 8.26 3.42
CA TYR A 50 0.11 7.79 2.16
C TYR A 50 -0.75 8.18 0.96
N HIS A 51 -0.09 8.28 -0.19
CA HIS A 51 -0.73 8.37 -1.49
C HIS A 51 -0.67 7.04 -2.20
N TYR A 52 -1.79 6.67 -2.80
CA TYR A 52 -1.91 5.50 -3.64
C TYR A 52 -2.59 5.77 -4.96
N ASN A 53 -2.21 4.96 -5.94
CA ASN A 53 -2.88 4.85 -7.22
C ASN A 53 -3.25 3.38 -7.45
N GLY A 54 -4.54 3.07 -7.43
CA GLY A 54 -5.08 1.73 -7.65
C GLY A 54 -5.45 1.53 -9.11
N MET A 55 -4.79 0.58 -9.76
CA MET A 55 -5.07 0.18 -11.15
C MET A 55 -5.48 -1.29 -11.24
N LEU A 56 -6.37 -1.56 -12.20
CA LEU A 56 -6.71 -2.89 -12.67
C LEU A 56 -5.60 -3.42 -13.60
N LEU A 57 -5.66 -4.72 -13.88
CA LEU A 57 -4.75 -5.45 -14.78
C LEU A 57 -4.62 -4.84 -16.17
N ASP A 58 -5.72 -4.30 -16.69
CA ASP A 58 -5.81 -3.65 -17.99
C ASP A 58 -5.27 -2.21 -17.97
N GLY A 59 -4.76 -1.75 -16.82
CA GLY A 59 -4.28 -0.39 -16.59
C GLY A 59 -5.40 0.60 -16.24
N ALA A 60 -6.66 0.18 -16.16
CA ALA A 60 -7.75 1.07 -15.78
C ALA A 60 -7.65 1.42 -14.29
N ALA A 61 -7.59 2.72 -13.97
CA ALA A 61 -7.59 3.18 -12.58
C ALA A 61 -8.97 2.91 -11.93
N PHE A 62 -9.00 2.28 -10.77
CA PHE A 62 -10.23 2.08 -9.99
C PHE A 62 -10.35 3.07 -8.83
N ASP A 63 -9.24 3.49 -8.23
CA ASP A 63 -9.22 4.49 -7.16
C ASP A 63 -7.86 5.17 -7.07
N ASN A 64 -7.83 6.45 -6.70
CA ASN A 64 -6.59 7.20 -6.57
C ASN A 64 -6.75 8.29 -5.51
N SER A 65 -5.84 8.28 -4.53
CA SER A 65 -5.77 9.31 -3.47
C SER A 65 -5.57 10.73 -4.02
N TYR A 66 -4.83 10.89 -5.13
CA TYR A 66 -4.58 12.19 -5.74
C TYR A 66 -5.86 12.84 -6.28
N ASN A 67 -6.81 12.04 -6.77
CA ASN A 67 -8.12 12.56 -7.22
C ASN A 67 -8.94 13.14 -6.07
N ARG A 68 -8.69 12.69 -4.85
CA ARG A 68 -9.36 13.18 -3.63
C ARG A 68 -8.64 14.37 -3.00
N GLY A 69 -7.47 14.75 -3.53
CA GLY A 69 -6.67 15.88 -3.04
C GLY A 69 -6.03 15.68 -1.67
N GLY A 70 -5.94 14.44 -1.17
CA GLY A 70 -5.44 14.15 0.18
C GLY A 70 -4.81 12.77 0.31
N THR A 71 -4.07 12.58 1.41
CA THR A 71 -3.54 11.27 1.81
C THR A 71 -4.64 10.39 2.38
N TYR A 72 -4.40 9.08 2.36
CA TYR A 72 -5.15 8.14 3.19
C TYR A 72 -4.36 7.89 4.46
N ASP A 73 -5.08 7.96 5.58
CA ASP A 73 -4.49 8.03 6.92
C ASP A 73 -4.99 6.82 7.72
N THR A 74 -4.07 5.99 8.21
CA THR A 74 -4.46 4.70 8.81
C THR A 74 -3.37 4.11 9.72
N TYR A 75 -3.76 3.09 10.49
CA TYR A 75 -2.85 2.28 11.28
C TYR A 75 -2.51 0.98 10.54
N VAL A 76 -1.21 0.75 10.33
CA VAL A 76 -0.69 -0.46 9.66
C VAL A 76 -0.78 -1.67 10.60
N GLY A 77 -1.07 -2.85 10.05
CA GLY A 77 -1.15 -4.10 10.77
C GLY A 77 -2.45 -4.31 11.56
N SER A 78 -3.36 -3.33 11.52
CA SER A 78 -4.66 -3.41 12.20
C SER A 78 -5.65 -4.37 11.54
N GLY A 79 -5.34 -4.89 10.33
CA GLY A 79 -6.26 -5.70 9.53
C GLY A 79 -7.45 -4.93 8.95
N CYS A 80 -7.51 -3.61 9.17
CA CYS A 80 -8.55 -2.73 8.64
C CYS A 80 -8.38 -2.47 7.13
N LEU A 81 -7.16 -2.61 6.62
CA LEU A 81 -6.83 -2.46 5.20
C LEU A 81 -7.14 -3.73 4.38
N ILE A 82 -7.00 -3.62 3.06
CA ILE A 82 -6.88 -4.82 2.21
C ILE A 82 -5.52 -5.44 2.51
N LYS A 83 -5.46 -6.78 2.66
CA LYS A 83 -4.26 -7.50 3.09
C LYS A 83 -3.00 -7.07 2.32
N GLY A 84 -3.07 -6.89 1.01
CA GLY A 84 -1.88 -6.46 0.26
C GLY A 84 -1.46 -5.01 0.43
N MET A 85 -2.37 -4.10 0.81
CA MET A 85 -1.97 -2.76 1.25
C MET A 85 -1.31 -2.83 2.62
N ASP A 86 -1.89 -3.59 3.55
CA ASP A 86 -1.36 -3.75 4.91
C ASP A 86 0.06 -4.35 4.89
N GLN A 87 0.24 -5.41 4.11
CA GLN A 87 1.54 -6.06 3.89
C GLN A 87 2.50 -5.20 3.08
N GLY A 88 2.00 -4.43 2.10
CA GLY A 88 2.82 -3.55 1.27
C GLY A 88 3.43 -2.39 2.05
N LEU A 89 2.68 -1.84 3.00
CA LEU A 89 3.09 -0.72 3.85
C LEU A 89 4.08 -1.15 4.92
N LEU A 90 3.96 -2.36 5.47
CA LEU A 90 4.90 -2.89 6.46
C LEU A 90 6.34 -2.85 5.91
N GLY A 91 7.24 -2.27 6.71
CA GLY A 91 8.64 -2.12 6.34
C GLY A 91 8.91 -1.05 5.26
N MET A 92 7.92 -0.26 4.82
CA MET A 92 8.19 0.90 3.96
C MET A 92 8.98 1.97 4.68
N ARG A 93 9.79 2.71 3.93
CA ARG A 93 10.50 3.89 4.39
C ARG A 93 9.80 5.16 3.91
N PRO A 94 9.85 6.27 4.67
CA PRO A 94 9.41 7.57 4.17
C PRO A 94 10.03 7.89 2.81
N GLY A 95 9.20 8.31 1.84
CA GLY A 95 9.63 8.57 0.46
C GLY A 95 9.90 7.33 -0.41
N GLU A 96 9.76 6.11 0.12
CA GLU A 96 9.83 4.87 -0.67
C GLU A 96 8.59 4.77 -1.59
N ARG A 97 8.79 4.21 -2.78
CA ARG A 97 7.70 3.83 -3.67
C ARG A 97 7.65 2.32 -3.86
N ARG A 98 6.47 1.72 -3.65
CA ARG A 98 6.23 0.29 -3.83
C ARG A 98 5.10 0.02 -4.79
N ALA A 99 5.21 -1.07 -5.54
CA ALA A 99 4.11 -1.70 -6.24
C ALA A 99 3.61 -2.92 -5.48
N SER A 100 2.33 -2.96 -5.14
CA SER A 100 1.71 -4.14 -4.51
C SER A 100 0.66 -4.74 -5.43
N SER A 101 0.76 -6.05 -5.64
CA SER A 101 -0.16 -6.79 -6.51
C SER A 101 -0.98 -7.82 -5.75
N LEU A 102 -2.30 -7.69 -5.90
CA LEU A 102 -3.32 -8.52 -5.26
C LEU A 102 -3.84 -9.53 -6.30
N HIS A 103 -3.62 -10.82 -6.03
CA HIS A 103 -4.02 -11.92 -6.93
C HIS A 103 -5.39 -12.55 -6.57
N SER A 104 -6.19 -11.87 -5.73
CA SER A 104 -7.39 -12.44 -5.11
C SER A 104 -8.63 -11.57 -5.36
N TRP A 105 -9.65 -12.13 -6.01
CA TRP A 105 -10.89 -11.40 -6.36
C TRP A 105 -11.65 -10.81 -5.16
N PRO A 106 -11.81 -11.52 -4.02
CA PRO A 106 -12.39 -10.93 -2.82
C PRO A 106 -11.59 -9.72 -2.31
N MET A 107 -10.25 -9.75 -2.44
CA MET A 107 -9.40 -8.61 -2.08
C MET A 107 -9.55 -7.45 -3.05
N ALA A 108 -9.64 -7.76 -4.36
CA ALA A 108 -9.87 -6.77 -5.40
C ALA A 108 -11.21 -6.03 -5.21
N ARG A 109 -12.29 -6.77 -4.91
CA ARG A 109 -13.60 -6.20 -4.59
C ARG A 109 -13.56 -5.26 -3.39
N LYS A 110 -12.92 -5.69 -2.30
CA LYS A 110 -12.71 -4.84 -1.11
C LYS A 110 -11.92 -3.56 -1.46
N ALA A 111 -10.95 -3.63 -2.36
CA ALA A 111 -10.18 -2.48 -2.85
C ALA A 111 -10.98 -1.53 -3.73
N MET A 112 -11.86 -2.06 -4.58
CA MET A 112 -12.74 -1.27 -5.45
C MET A 112 -14.00 -0.75 -4.75
N GLY A 113 -14.26 -1.16 -3.50
CA GLY A 113 -15.51 -0.83 -2.80
C GLY A 113 -16.75 -1.52 -3.38
N LEU A 114 -16.58 -2.71 -3.98
CA LEU A 114 -17.61 -3.49 -4.69
C LEU A 114 -18.08 -4.74 -3.94
#